data_AF-A0A174UMY1-F1
#
_entry.id   AF-A0A174UMY1-F1
#
_cell.length_a   1.000
_cell.length_b   1.000
_cell.length_c   1.000
_cell.angle_alpha   90.00
_cell.angle_beta   90.00
_cell.angle_gamma   90.00
#
_symmetry.space_group_name_H-M   'P 1'
#
loop_
_entity.id
_entity.type
_entity.pdbx_description
1 polymer ?
#
loop_
_entity_poly.entity_id
_entity_poly.type
_entity_poly.pdbx_seq_one_letter_code
_entity_poly.pdbx_strand_id
1 'polypeptide(L)'
;MIAQIISESLFFFQDDYYNADISTIEREMTHISYCIETFPVVNAMVDNQKNYIILNLFTMVAANNMTMITELLDLLSRPEKATTSQIMQLAVKWLNFHENENMISTYTREYYIPIVENGKMYAVWNGYNLFPPQKYSKYMYDVFKLIFLHELGHWQYARFKESWKMAYKKQAYNALKKQYAAEVVPVNQKQLELWMKEIIADYIAVLVYTKTSRQYDDSKQCTKHCYIAIGLFYGLIAMEELAHEQYKKGTEKHPPVYIRQNTVRELYAGFFSDILKIPYDIFMENEIQEWYVIESYFSQIIEEYWRKHYG
;
A
#
# COMPACT_ATOMS: atom_id res chain seq x y z
N MET A 1 -13.56 -6.19 -10.68
CA MET A 1 -12.63 -5.41 -9.84
C MET A 1 -12.79 -3.91 -10.07
N ILE A 2 -12.45 -3.36 -11.24
CA ILE A 2 -12.46 -1.89 -11.45
C ILE A 2 -13.86 -1.25 -11.29
N ALA A 3 -14.89 -1.77 -11.95
CA ALA A 3 -16.26 -1.26 -11.80
C ALA A 3 -16.74 -1.31 -10.34
N GLN A 4 -16.32 -2.35 -9.61
CA GLN A 4 -16.58 -2.48 -8.18
C GLN A 4 -15.83 -1.41 -7.38
N ILE A 5 -14.54 -1.18 -7.63
CA ILE A 5 -13.75 -0.12 -7.00
C ILE A 5 -14.38 1.25 -7.22
N ILE A 6 -14.80 1.56 -8.45
CA ILE A 6 -15.46 2.83 -8.78
C ILE A 6 -16.74 2.99 -7.97
N SER A 7 -17.61 1.97 -7.97
CA SER A 7 -18.86 1.99 -7.20
C SER A 7 -18.62 2.18 -5.69
N GLU A 8 -17.61 1.50 -5.16
CA GLU A 8 -17.22 1.55 -3.75
C GLU A 8 -16.68 2.93 -3.34
N SER A 9 -15.82 3.50 -4.18
CA SER A 9 -15.28 4.85 -4.00
C SER A 9 -16.36 5.93 -4.05
N LEU A 10 -17.32 5.82 -4.98
CA LEU A 10 -18.46 6.75 -5.09
C LEU A 10 -19.42 6.65 -3.90
N PHE A 11 -19.57 5.46 -3.29
CA PHE A 11 -20.34 5.31 -2.06
C PHE A 11 -19.67 6.03 -0.87
N PHE A 12 -18.34 6.07 -0.83
CA PHE A 12 -17.62 6.69 0.27
C PHE A 12 -17.67 8.22 0.23
N PHE A 13 -17.49 8.82 -0.94
CA PHE A 13 -17.41 10.27 -1.13
C PHE A 13 -18.65 10.78 -1.88
N GLN A 14 -19.52 11.52 -1.19
CA GLN A 14 -20.79 12.01 -1.75
C GLN A 14 -20.64 13.36 -2.46
N ASP A 15 -21.74 13.89 -3.03
CA ASP A 15 -21.82 15.17 -3.76
C ASP A 15 -21.16 16.36 -3.02
N ASP A 16 -21.17 16.35 -1.70
CA ASP A 16 -20.60 17.41 -0.88
C ASP A 16 -19.08 17.50 -0.98
N TYR A 17 -18.39 16.42 -1.36
CA TYR A 17 -16.94 16.35 -1.53
C TYR A 17 -16.44 17.04 -2.81
N TYR A 18 -17.19 16.96 -3.91
CA TYR A 18 -16.67 17.25 -5.25
C TYR A 18 -17.02 18.64 -5.78
N ASN A 19 -16.14 19.24 -6.59
CA ASN A 19 -16.45 20.51 -7.28
C ASN A 19 -17.52 20.37 -8.36
N ALA A 20 -17.71 19.16 -8.89
CA ALA A 20 -18.76 18.82 -9.85
C ALA A 20 -19.82 17.96 -9.16
N ASP A 21 -21.01 17.87 -9.75
CA ASP A 21 -22.05 16.94 -9.32
C ASP A 21 -21.58 15.47 -9.46
N ILE A 22 -22.12 14.58 -8.63
CA ILE A 22 -21.72 13.18 -8.57
C ILE A 22 -21.94 12.46 -9.90
N SER A 23 -22.93 12.86 -10.71
CA SER A 23 -23.18 12.23 -12.01
C SER A 23 -22.06 12.56 -13.01
N THR A 24 -21.52 13.77 -12.96
CA THR A 24 -20.32 14.17 -13.70
C THR A 24 -19.10 13.37 -13.23
N ILE A 25 -18.91 13.22 -11.92
CA ILE A 25 -17.80 12.44 -11.35
C ILE A 25 -17.88 10.96 -11.74
N GLU A 26 -19.06 10.35 -11.62
CA GLU A 26 -19.31 8.96 -12.03
C GLU A 26 -19.01 8.77 -13.52
N ARG A 27 -19.47 9.70 -14.37
CA ARG A 27 -19.14 9.68 -15.80
C ARG A 27 -17.63 9.78 -16.01
N GLU A 28 -16.91 10.67 -15.33
CA GLU A 28 -15.45 10.73 -15.50
C GLU A 28 -14.76 9.44 -15.03
N MET A 29 -15.16 8.87 -13.88
CA MET A 29 -14.58 7.64 -13.34
C MET A 29 -14.79 6.44 -14.26
N THR A 30 -15.97 6.30 -14.87
CA THR A 30 -16.28 5.22 -15.83
C THR A 30 -15.50 5.32 -17.13
N HIS A 31 -14.93 6.50 -17.44
CA HIS A 31 -14.08 6.73 -18.61
C HIS A 31 -12.58 6.77 -18.28
N ILE A 32 -12.19 6.49 -17.04
CA ILE A 32 -10.77 6.32 -16.71
C ILE A 32 -10.25 5.14 -17.54
N SER A 33 -9.25 5.40 -18.39
CA SER A 33 -8.61 4.32 -19.14
C SER A 33 -7.42 3.78 -18.37
N TYR A 34 -7.20 2.48 -18.52
CA TYR A 34 -6.15 1.76 -17.81
C TYR A 34 -5.15 1.22 -18.81
N CYS A 35 -3.88 1.51 -18.60
CA CYS A 35 -2.82 0.87 -19.38
C CYS A 35 -1.88 0.11 -18.45
N ILE A 36 -1.35 -0.99 -19.00
CA ILE A 36 -0.27 -1.73 -18.38
C ILE A 36 1.01 -1.27 -19.06
N GLU A 37 1.87 -0.61 -18.29
CA GLU A 37 3.22 -0.29 -18.73
C GLU A 37 4.18 -1.41 -18.32
N THR A 38 5.17 -1.70 -19.18
CA THR A 38 6.15 -2.77 -18.96
C THR A 38 7.48 -2.25 -18.44
N PHE A 39 7.53 -1.01 -17.93
CA PHE A 39 8.76 -0.45 -17.37
C PHE A 39 9.17 -1.23 -16.10
N PRO A 40 10.45 -1.41 -15.78
CA PRO A 40 10.87 -2.21 -14.62
C PRO A 40 10.80 -1.40 -13.31
N VAL A 41 9.63 -0.85 -12.97
CA VAL A 41 9.44 -0.07 -11.74
C VAL A 41 8.18 -0.56 -11.04
N VAL A 42 8.26 -0.74 -9.71
CA VAL A 42 7.06 -0.92 -8.88
C VAL A 42 6.43 0.46 -8.80
N ASN A 43 5.57 0.80 -9.74
CA ASN A 43 4.93 2.09 -9.70
C ASN A 43 3.52 1.98 -10.26
N ALA A 44 2.71 2.95 -9.87
CA ALA A 44 1.50 3.29 -10.55
C ALA A 44 1.49 4.81 -10.73
N MET A 45 0.72 5.30 -11.69
CA MET A 45 0.59 6.75 -11.85
C MET A 45 -0.79 7.13 -12.34
N VAL A 46 -1.24 8.28 -11.87
CA VAL A 46 -2.43 8.95 -12.39
C VAL A 46 -2.06 10.10 -13.33
N ASP A 47 -2.61 10.07 -14.54
CA ASP A 47 -2.69 11.25 -15.42
C ASP A 47 -4.07 11.88 -15.25
N ASN A 48 -4.14 12.93 -14.43
CA ASN A 48 -5.38 13.65 -14.17
C ASN A 48 -5.93 14.40 -15.40
N GLN A 49 -5.09 14.72 -16.38
CA GLN A 49 -5.52 15.44 -17.58
C GLN A 49 -6.14 14.49 -18.60
N LYS A 50 -5.57 13.30 -18.74
CA LYS A 50 -6.05 12.27 -19.68
C LYS A 50 -7.00 11.26 -19.05
N ASN A 51 -7.22 11.34 -17.74
CA ASN A 51 -7.97 10.35 -16.95
C ASN A 51 -7.40 8.93 -17.14
N TYR A 52 -6.09 8.78 -16.95
CA TYR A 52 -5.45 7.47 -16.98
C TYR A 52 -4.99 7.05 -15.58
N ILE A 53 -5.21 5.79 -15.25
CA ILE A 53 -4.48 5.10 -14.19
C ILE A 53 -3.60 4.06 -14.87
N ILE A 54 -2.29 4.24 -14.72
CA ILE A 54 -1.27 3.41 -15.34
C ILE A 54 -0.74 2.47 -14.27
N LEU A 55 -0.86 1.17 -14.51
CA LEU A 55 -0.30 0.14 -13.64
C LEU A 55 0.91 -0.49 -14.32
N ASN A 56 1.96 -0.74 -13.55
CA ASN A 56 3.12 -1.41 -14.09
C ASN A 56 3.00 -2.94 -13.97
N LEU A 57 3.37 -3.69 -15.01
CA LEU A 57 3.46 -5.15 -14.97
C LEU A 57 4.41 -5.64 -13.87
N PHE A 58 5.48 -4.90 -13.58
CA PHE A 58 6.43 -5.24 -12.53
C PHE A 58 5.79 -5.16 -11.14
N THR A 59 4.96 -4.15 -10.90
CA THR A 59 4.09 -4.07 -9.72
C THR A 59 3.25 -5.34 -9.57
N MET A 60 2.85 -5.94 -10.70
CA MET A 60 2.07 -7.17 -10.69
C MET A 60 2.81 -8.40 -10.17
N VAL A 61 4.02 -8.62 -10.69
CA VAL A 61 4.80 -9.77 -10.24
C VAL A 61 5.33 -9.56 -8.82
N ALA A 62 5.69 -8.33 -8.49
CA ALA A 62 6.07 -7.94 -7.14
C ALA A 62 4.97 -8.30 -6.12
N ALA A 63 3.73 -7.83 -6.32
CA ALA A 63 2.63 -8.15 -5.41
C ALA A 63 2.37 -9.66 -5.27
N ASN A 64 2.62 -10.47 -6.30
CA ASN A 64 2.53 -11.93 -6.20
C ASN A 64 3.61 -12.50 -5.28
N ASN A 65 4.85 -12.01 -5.38
CA ASN A 65 5.98 -12.45 -4.57
C ASN A 65 5.82 -12.11 -3.09
N MET A 66 5.04 -11.08 -2.76
CA MET A 66 4.67 -10.76 -1.36
C MET A 66 3.89 -11.87 -0.67
N THR A 67 3.31 -12.81 -1.43
CA THR A 67 2.50 -13.92 -0.89
C THR A 67 3.32 -15.18 -0.57
N MET A 68 4.64 -15.12 -0.73
CA MET A 68 5.55 -16.25 -0.47
C MET A 68 5.87 -16.46 1.02
N ILE A 69 5.53 -15.52 1.91
CA ILE A 69 5.74 -15.61 3.36
C ILE A 69 4.70 -16.53 4.03
N THR A 70 4.59 -17.76 3.53
CA THR A 70 3.43 -18.64 3.75
C THR A 70 3.24 -19.02 5.22
N GLU A 71 4.30 -19.17 6.00
CA GLU A 71 4.22 -19.50 7.42
C GLU A 71 3.65 -18.34 8.25
N LEU A 72 4.02 -17.10 7.93
CA LEU A 72 3.45 -15.93 8.59
C LEU A 72 1.97 -15.81 8.24
N LEU A 73 1.63 -15.97 6.96
CA LEU A 73 0.23 -15.90 6.51
C LEU A 73 -0.61 -17.04 7.08
N ASP A 74 -0.05 -18.24 7.22
CA ASP A 74 -0.68 -19.37 7.92
C ASP A 74 -0.99 -19.02 9.36
N LEU A 75 -0.05 -18.39 10.06
CA LEU A 75 -0.20 -17.98 11.45
C LEU A 75 -1.28 -16.89 11.61
N LEU A 76 -1.25 -15.86 10.76
CA LEU A 76 -2.22 -14.75 10.77
C LEU A 76 -3.63 -15.18 10.35
N SER A 77 -3.73 -16.20 9.47
CA SER A 77 -5.01 -16.74 9.00
C SER A 77 -5.72 -17.62 10.04
N ARG A 78 -5.08 -17.97 11.17
CA ARG A 78 -5.71 -18.81 12.19
C ARG A 78 -6.88 -18.08 12.87
N PRO A 79 -7.97 -18.80 13.19
CA PRO A 79 -9.11 -18.24 13.90
C PRO A 79 -8.77 -17.88 15.36
N GLU A 80 -7.81 -18.59 15.96
CA GLU A 80 -7.35 -18.33 17.32
C GLU A 80 -6.64 -16.97 17.45
N LYS A 81 -6.91 -16.27 18.54
CA LYS A 81 -6.24 -15.01 18.87
C LYS A 81 -4.93 -15.27 19.60
N ALA A 82 -3.82 -15.31 18.88
CA ALA A 82 -2.50 -15.11 19.45
C ALA A 82 -2.24 -13.61 19.62
N THR A 83 -1.46 -13.20 20.63
CA THR A 83 -1.06 -11.80 20.78
C THR A 83 0.00 -11.42 19.75
N THR A 84 0.15 -10.12 19.46
CA THR A 84 1.21 -9.60 18.57
C THR A 84 2.58 -10.14 18.98
N SER A 85 2.91 -10.11 20.28
CA SER A 85 4.19 -10.60 20.81
C SER A 85 4.41 -12.09 20.52
N GLN A 86 3.39 -12.94 20.71
CA GLN A 86 3.48 -14.37 20.42
C GLN A 86 3.71 -14.63 18.92
N ILE A 87 3.01 -13.89 18.06
CA ILE A 87 3.15 -14.02 16.62
C ILE A 87 4.54 -13.57 16.18
N MET A 88 5.03 -12.44 16.70
CA MET A 88 6.36 -11.92 16.39
C MET A 88 7.48 -12.87 16.84
N GLN A 89 7.38 -13.50 18.00
CA GLN A 89 8.35 -14.51 18.44
C GLN A 89 8.45 -15.70 17.48
N LEU A 90 7.35 -16.10 16.85
CA LEU A 90 7.32 -17.14 15.83
C LEU A 90 7.85 -16.62 14.50
N ALA A 91 7.45 -15.42 14.08
CA ALA A 91 7.89 -14.78 12.86
C ALA A 91 9.42 -14.55 12.83
N VAL A 92 10.03 -14.18 13.96
CA VAL A 92 11.49 -14.03 14.12
C VAL A 92 12.23 -15.32 13.80
N LYS A 93 11.69 -16.48 14.20
CA LYS A 93 12.30 -17.79 13.88
C LYS A 93 12.32 -18.06 12.38
N TRP A 94 11.41 -17.44 11.64
CA TRP A 94 11.26 -17.61 10.20
C TRP A 94 12.07 -16.60 9.37
N LEU A 95 12.61 -15.53 9.98
CA LEU A 95 13.38 -14.50 9.25
C LEU A 95 14.57 -15.08 8.46
N ASN A 96 15.19 -16.14 8.96
CA ASN A 96 16.37 -16.75 8.35
C ASN A 96 16.05 -17.83 7.29
N PHE A 97 14.79 -18.04 6.92
CA PHE A 97 14.45 -18.99 5.86
C PHE A 97 14.94 -18.48 4.52
N HIS A 98 15.51 -19.40 3.73
CA HIS A 98 16.06 -19.12 2.40
C HIS A 98 15.05 -18.43 1.46
N GLU A 99 13.76 -18.70 1.64
CA GLU A 99 12.68 -18.09 0.87
C GLU A 99 12.58 -16.57 1.06
N ASN A 100 12.87 -16.05 2.26
CA ASN A 100 12.86 -14.61 2.53
C ASN A 100 14.05 -13.89 1.87
N GLU A 101 15.24 -14.49 1.93
CA GLU A 101 16.43 -13.95 1.27
C GLU A 101 16.28 -14.00 -0.25
N ASN A 102 15.67 -15.08 -0.78
CA ASN A 102 15.33 -15.18 -2.20
C ASN A 102 14.29 -14.14 -2.60
N MET A 103 13.24 -13.92 -1.80
CA MET A 103 12.26 -12.86 -2.07
C MET A 103 12.95 -11.50 -2.21
N ILE A 104 13.75 -11.08 -1.22
CA ILE A 104 14.47 -9.80 -1.28
C ILE A 104 15.43 -9.77 -2.46
N SER A 105 16.18 -10.85 -2.69
CA SER A 105 17.14 -10.94 -3.79
C SER A 105 16.46 -10.86 -5.16
N THR A 106 15.28 -11.45 -5.35
CA THR A 106 14.52 -11.29 -6.58
C THR A 106 14.12 -9.83 -6.79
N TYR A 107 13.71 -9.12 -5.73
CA TYR A 107 13.40 -7.70 -5.79
C TYR A 107 14.61 -6.79 -6.04
N THR A 108 15.79 -7.14 -5.50
CA THR A 108 16.99 -6.30 -5.59
C THR A 108 17.93 -6.68 -6.74
N ARG A 109 17.91 -7.93 -7.22
CA ARG A 109 18.86 -8.49 -8.20
C ARG A 109 18.27 -8.93 -9.53
N GLU A 110 17.01 -9.31 -9.63
CA GLU A 110 16.44 -9.70 -10.93
C GLU A 110 16.13 -8.48 -11.77
N TYR A 111 17.20 -7.93 -12.35
CA TYR A 111 17.10 -6.93 -13.39
C TYR A 111 16.53 -7.55 -14.66
N TYR A 112 15.46 -6.92 -15.09
CA TYR A 112 15.00 -6.87 -16.46
C TYR A 112 16.11 -6.41 -17.42
N ILE A 113 16.37 -7.20 -18.47
CA ILE A 113 17.09 -6.71 -19.66
C ILE A 113 16.03 -6.21 -20.66
N PRO A 114 15.86 -4.89 -20.84
CA PRO A 114 15.07 -4.38 -21.95
C PRO A 114 15.71 -4.80 -23.27
N ILE A 115 15.00 -5.66 -24.02
CA ILE A 115 15.35 -5.93 -25.41
C ILE A 115 14.49 -5.00 -26.26
N VAL A 116 15.13 -4.19 -27.10
CA VAL A 116 14.43 -3.42 -28.13
C VAL A 116 14.53 -4.21 -29.43
N GLU A 117 13.40 -4.71 -29.92
CA GLU A 117 13.31 -5.42 -31.18
C GLU A 117 12.28 -4.71 -32.08
N ASN A 118 12.65 -4.36 -33.31
CA ASN A 118 11.77 -3.66 -34.26
C ASN A 118 11.10 -2.37 -33.71
N GLY A 119 11.81 -1.61 -32.87
CA GLY A 119 11.28 -0.38 -32.26
C GLY A 119 10.26 -0.60 -31.14
N LYS A 120 10.05 -1.84 -30.70
CA LYS A 120 9.23 -2.21 -29.55
C LYS A 120 10.14 -2.66 -28.41
N MET A 121 9.80 -2.25 -27.19
CA MET A 121 10.52 -2.65 -25.98
C MET A 121 9.88 -3.92 -25.42
N TYR A 122 10.68 -4.95 -25.16
CA TYR A 122 10.26 -6.26 -24.68
C TYR A 122 10.85 -6.56 -23.30
N ALA A 123 9.96 -6.95 -22.39
CA ALA A 123 10.25 -7.60 -21.12
C ALA A 123 10.70 -9.06 -21.32
N VAL A 124 12.00 -9.35 -21.20
CA VAL A 124 12.49 -10.73 -21.16
C VAL A 124 12.78 -11.14 -19.72
N TRP A 125 12.02 -12.11 -19.24
CA TRP A 125 12.23 -12.78 -17.96
C TRP A 125 12.76 -14.18 -18.21
N ASN A 126 13.81 -14.58 -17.51
CA ASN A 126 14.29 -15.95 -17.53
C ASN A 126 13.28 -16.87 -16.81
N GLY A 127 12.30 -17.38 -17.55
CA GLY A 127 11.76 -18.74 -17.37
C GLY A 127 10.92 -19.08 -16.14
N TYR A 128 10.56 -18.15 -15.25
CA TYR A 128 9.60 -18.45 -14.19
C TYR A 128 8.17 -18.24 -14.68
N ASN A 129 7.26 -19.14 -14.30
CA ASN A 129 5.82 -18.89 -14.40
C ASN A 129 5.57 -17.49 -13.82
N LEU A 130 5.01 -16.56 -14.59
CA LEU A 130 4.80 -15.18 -14.11
C LEU A 130 3.88 -15.13 -12.88
N PHE A 131 3.09 -16.19 -12.68
CA PHE A 131 2.16 -16.37 -11.58
C PHE A 131 1.97 -17.86 -11.25
N PRO A 132 2.96 -18.62 -10.71
CA PRO A 132 2.62 -19.89 -10.09
C PRO A 132 1.60 -19.57 -8.99
N PRO A 133 0.43 -20.23 -8.97
CA PRO A 133 -0.56 -19.97 -7.95
C PRO A 133 0.05 -20.29 -6.58
N GLN A 134 0.41 -19.25 -5.83
CA GLN A 134 0.80 -19.39 -4.44
C GLN A 134 -0.46 -19.64 -3.59
N LYS A 135 -0.30 -20.32 -2.44
CA LYS A 135 -1.39 -20.59 -1.48
C LYS A 135 -2.19 -19.33 -1.15
N TYR A 136 -1.51 -18.19 -1.14
CA TYR A 136 -2.03 -16.89 -0.74
C TYR A 136 -2.15 -15.88 -1.88
N SER A 137 -2.12 -16.35 -3.14
CA SER A 137 -2.21 -15.51 -4.35
C SER A 137 -3.47 -14.64 -4.41
N LYS A 138 -4.52 -14.93 -3.63
CA LYS A 138 -5.67 -14.02 -3.46
C LYS A 138 -5.27 -12.63 -2.97
N TYR A 139 -4.27 -12.53 -2.08
CA TYR A 139 -3.79 -11.24 -1.55
C TYR A 139 -3.09 -10.39 -2.61
N MET A 140 -2.59 -11.00 -3.69
CA MET A 140 -2.07 -10.27 -4.83
C MET A 140 -3.13 -9.32 -5.41
N TYR A 141 -4.37 -9.81 -5.56
CA TYR A 141 -5.48 -8.99 -6.06
C TYR A 141 -5.88 -7.89 -5.08
N ASP A 142 -5.81 -8.16 -3.77
CA ASP A 142 -6.08 -7.16 -2.74
C ASP A 142 -5.02 -6.04 -2.73
N VAL A 143 -3.75 -6.41 -2.85
CA VAL A 143 -2.64 -5.45 -2.97
C VAL A 143 -2.80 -4.63 -4.25
N PHE A 144 -3.19 -5.22 -5.39
CA PHE A 144 -3.52 -4.44 -6.58
C PHE A 144 -4.67 -3.49 -6.39
N LYS A 145 -5.72 -3.95 -5.71
CA LYS A 145 -6.86 -3.09 -5.40
C LYS A 145 -6.41 -1.89 -4.58
N LEU A 146 -5.52 -2.07 -3.59
CA LEU A 146 -4.96 -0.99 -2.78
C LEU A 146 -4.09 -0.03 -3.58
N ILE A 147 -3.20 -0.52 -4.46
CA ILE A 147 -2.37 0.33 -5.34
C ILE A 147 -3.25 1.14 -6.29
N PHE A 148 -4.25 0.50 -6.87
CA PHE A 148 -5.21 1.17 -7.73
C PHE A 148 -5.99 2.25 -6.97
N LEU A 149 -6.44 1.91 -5.77
CA LEU A 149 -7.17 2.83 -4.90
C LEU A 149 -6.29 4.02 -4.45
N HIS A 150 -4.98 3.84 -4.32
CA HIS A 150 -4.03 4.92 -4.06
C HIS A 150 -4.02 5.92 -5.23
N GLU A 151 -3.84 5.44 -6.47
CA GLU A 151 -3.90 6.31 -7.65
C GLU A 151 -5.26 6.97 -7.84
N LEU A 152 -6.32 6.22 -7.57
CA LEU A 152 -7.68 6.76 -7.57
C LEU A 152 -7.86 7.81 -6.46
N GLY A 153 -7.19 7.65 -5.32
CA GLY A 153 -7.17 8.63 -4.23
C GLY A 153 -6.57 9.96 -4.68
N HIS A 154 -5.47 9.94 -5.43
CA HIS A 154 -4.92 11.15 -6.07
C HIS A 154 -5.93 11.78 -7.04
N TRP A 155 -6.58 10.96 -7.87
CA TRP A 155 -7.60 11.41 -8.82
C TRP A 155 -8.81 12.07 -8.14
N GLN A 156 -9.31 11.45 -7.06
CA GLN A 156 -10.45 11.94 -6.28
C GLN A 156 -10.08 13.22 -5.53
N TYR A 157 -8.94 13.22 -4.85
CA TYR A 157 -8.46 14.37 -4.10
C TYR A 157 -8.29 15.61 -4.99
N ALA A 158 -7.82 15.43 -6.23
CA ALA A 158 -7.71 16.52 -7.20
C ALA A 158 -9.06 17.21 -7.49
N ARG A 159 -10.18 16.49 -7.38
CA ARG A 159 -11.54 16.95 -7.68
C ARG A 159 -12.34 17.43 -6.47
N PHE A 160 -11.82 17.24 -5.26
CA PHE A 160 -12.46 17.72 -4.06
C PHE A 160 -12.58 19.25 -4.02
N LYS A 161 -13.64 19.76 -3.38
CA LYS A 161 -13.79 21.18 -3.03
C LYS A 161 -12.63 21.64 -2.16
N GLU A 162 -12.29 22.92 -2.23
CA GLU A 162 -11.15 23.45 -1.49
C GLU A 162 -11.29 23.27 0.03
N SER A 163 -12.51 23.37 0.57
CA SER A 163 -12.80 23.10 1.99
C SER A 163 -12.36 21.69 2.41
N TRP A 164 -12.69 20.67 1.61
CA TRP A 164 -12.29 19.29 1.84
C TRP A 164 -10.79 19.09 1.62
N LYS A 165 -10.21 19.71 0.58
CA LYS A 165 -8.76 19.67 0.36
C LYS A 165 -7.98 20.21 1.55
N MET A 166 -8.43 21.33 2.13
CA MET A 166 -7.84 21.94 3.33
C MET A 166 -8.03 21.06 4.56
N ALA A 167 -9.21 20.44 4.75
CA ALA A 167 -9.46 19.53 5.86
C ALA A 167 -8.52 18.32 5.85
N TYR A 168 -8.40 17.64 4.70
CA TYR A 168 -7.48 16.51 4.53
C TYR A 168 -6.01 16.94 4.69
N LYS A 169 -5.59 18.07 4.10
CA LYS A 169 -4.24 18.63 4.31
C LYS A 169 -3.95 18.87 5.79
N LYS A 170 -4.89 19.46 6.52
CA LYS A 170 -4.72 19.74 7.95
C LYS A 170 -4.59 18.45 8.77
N GLN A 171 -5.42 17.45 8.49
CA GLN A 171 -5.33 16.14 9.14
C GLN A 171 -3.99 15.46 8.84
N ALA A 172 -3.63 15.33 7.56
CA ALA A 172 -2.38 14.72 7.13
C ALA A 172 -1.16 15.44 7.70
N TYR A 173 -1.14 16.77 7.68
CA TYR A 173 -0.07 17.58 8.27
C TYR A 173 0.09 17.31 9.77
N ASN A 174 -1.01 17.30 10.53
CA ASN A 174 -0.97 17.11 11.97
C ASN A 174 -0.47 15.72 12.36
N ALA A 175 -0.92 14.67 11.65
CA ALA A 175 -0.45 13.31 11.86
C ALA A 175 1.02 13.17 11.42
N LEU A 176 1.38 13.66 10.23
CA LEU A 176 2.74 13.60 9.69
C LEU A 176 3.73 14.31 10.63
N LYS A 177 3.36 15.46 11.18
CA LYS A 177 4.18 16.23 12.14
C LYS A 177 4.53 15.44 13.38
N LYS A 178 3.64 14.58 13.89
CA LYS A 178 3.95 13.73 15.04
C LYS A 178 5.03 12.69 14.72
N GLN A 179 5.06 12.21 13.47
CA GLN A 179 5.99 11.19 13.02
C GLN A 179 7.39 11.77 12.73
N TYR A 180 7.51 12.84 11.93
CA TYR A 180 8.84 13.37 11.58
C TYR A 180 9.46 14.28 12.65
N ALA A 181 8.69 14.87 13.56
CA ALA A 181 9.24 15.66 14.67
C ALA A 181 10.12 14.81 15.61
N ALA A 182 9.95 13.48 15.59
CA ALA A 182 10.76 12.54 16.33
C ALA A 182 12.11 12.22 15.67
N GLU A 183 12.30 12.51 14.37
CA GLU A 183 13.39 11.90 13.58
C GLU A 183 14.38 12.87 12.90
N VAL A 184 14.29 14.18 13.14
CA VAL A 184 15.26 15.17 12.61
C VAL A 184 15.48 15.07 11.09
N VAL A 185 14.45 14.70 10.32
CA VAL A 185 14.53 14.70 8.86
C VAL A 185 14.38 16.15 8.37
N PRO A 186 15.36 16.74 7.66
CA PRO A 186 15.26 18.11 7.17
C PRO A 186 14.35 18.15 5.94
N VAL A 187 13.03 18.20 6.17
CA VAL A 187 12.03 18.28 5.10
C VAL A 187 11.71 19.76 4.82
N ASN A 188 11.85 20.18 3.56
CA ASN A 188 11.42 21.52 3.16
C ASN A 188 9.91 21.57 2.88
N GLN A 189 9.32 22.77 2.84
CA GLN A 189 7.87 22.94 2.66
C GLN A 189 7.32 22.29 1.38
N LYS A 190 8.07 22.34 0.27
CA LYS A 190 7.66 21.75 -1.01
C LYS A 190 7.61 20.22 -0.93
N GLN A 191 8.61 19.62 -0.28
CA GLN A 191 8.69 18.18 -0.06
C GLN A 191 7.57 17.71 0.87
N LEU A 192 7.30 18.47 1.95
CA LEU A 192 6.19 18.20 2.86
C LEU A 192 4.83 18.22 2.13
N GLU A 193 4.63 19.13 1.20
CA GLU A 193 3.40 19.17 0.38
C GLU A 193 3.24 17.97 -0.55
N LEU A 194 4.34 17.44 -1.09
CA LEU A 194 4.32 16.21 -1.88
C LEU A 194 4.00 15.01 -0.98
N TRP A 195 4.68 14.92 0.16
CA TRP A 195 4.46 13.87 1.17
C TRP A 195 3.01 13.82 1.65
N MET A 196 2.39 14.97 1.92
CA MET A 196 0.99 15.01 2.32
C MET A 196 0.04 14.47 1.23
N LYS A 197 0.34 14.68 -0.06
CA LYS A 197 -0.50 14.13 -1.14
C LYS A 197 -0.46 12.60 -1.16
N GLU A 198 0.74 12.03 -1.04
CA GLU A 198 0.94 10.58 -0.96
C GLU A 198 0.21 9.97 0.24
N ILE A 199 0.33 10.61 1.41
CA ILE A 199 -0.35 10.16 2.63
C ILE A 199 -1.87 10.25 2.50
N ILE A 200 -2.40 11.31 1.87
CA ILE A 200 -3.85 11.45 1.63
C ILE A 200 -4.33 10.35 0.68
N ALA A 201 -3.57 10.06 -0.39
CA ALA A 201 -3.90 9.00 -1.32
C ALA A 201 -3.90 7.62 -0.65
N ASP A 202 -2.86 7.30 0.13
CA ASP A 202 -2.80 6.08 0.95
C ASP A 202 -3.98 5.98 1.92
N TYR A 203 -4.30 7.08 2.61
CA TYR A 203 -5.40 7.13 3.57
C TYR A 203 -6.76 6.88 2.90
N ILE A 204 -7.02 7.53 1.76
CA ILE A 204 -8.23 7.28 0.97
C ILE A 204 -8.28 5.81 0.53
N ALA A 205 -7.16 5.25 0.06
CA ALA A 205 -7.11 3.88 -0.40
C ALA A 205 -7.45 2.88 0.70
N VAL A 206 -6.82 3.02 1.87
CA VAL A 206 -7.07 2.18 3.04
C VAL A 206 -8.52 2.35 3.51
N LEU A 207 -9.06 3.56 3.58
CA LEU A 207 -10.44 3.80 4.00
C LEU A 207 -11.47 3.15 3.07
N VAL A 208 -11.34 3.35 1.76
CA VAL A 208 -12.26 2.76 0.78
C VAL A 208 -12.14 1.24 0.81
N TYR A 209 -10.91 0.71 0.87
CA TYR A 209 -10.69 -0.73 0.92
C TYR A 209 -11.28 -1.39 2.17
N THR A 210 -11.15 -0.77 3.35
CA THR A 210 -11.66 -1.39 4.59
C THR A 210 -13.14 -1.16 4.81
N LYS A 211 -13.70 0.01 4.47
CA LYS A 211 -15.13 0.26 4.64
C LYS A 211 -15.95 -0.71 3.81
N THR A 212 -15.51 -1.00 2.60
CA THR A 212 -16.19 -1.90 1.67
C THR A 212 -16.14 -3.33 2.16
N SER A 213 -14.96 -3.81 2.54
CA SER A 213 -14.80 -5.15 3.09
C SER A 213 -15.53 -5.35 4.44
N ARG A 214 -15.62 -4.31 5.28
CA ARG A 214 -16.40 -4.33 6.54
C ARG A 214 -17.91 -4.26 6.35
N GLN A 215 -18.42 -3.77 5.21
CA GLN A 215 -19.86 -3.62 4.97
C GLN A 215 -20.56 -4.91 4.50
N TYR A 216 -19.82 -5.86 3.95
CA TYR A 216 -20.39 -7.10 3.39
C TYR A 216 -20.27 -8.32 4.32
N ASP A 217 -19.46 -8.23 5.38
CA ASP A 217 -19.26 -9.34 6.31
C ASP A 217 -18.84 -8.81 7.70
N ASP A 218 -19.76 -8.86 8.67
CA ASP A 218 -19.50 -8.54 10.09
C ASP A 218 -18.58 -9.58 10.77
N SER A 219 -18.12 -10.61 10.05
CA SER A 219 -17.20 -11.58 10.61
C SER A 219 -15.84 -10.93 10.92
N LYS A 220 -15.36 -11.17 12.15
CA LYS A 220 -13.98 -10.84 12.57
C LYS A 220 -12.90 -11.41 11.63
N GLN A 221 -13.25 -12.35 10.75
CA GLN A 221 -12.33 -12.96 9.80
C GLN A 221 -12.16 -12.11 8.52
N CYS A 222 -13.20 -11.37 8.12
CA CYS A 222 -13.11 -10.39 7.04
C CYS A 222 -12.16 -9.23 7.41
N THR A 223 -12.22 -8.74 8.65
CA THR A 223 -11.31 -7.69 9.13
C THR A 223 -9.85 -8.13 9.15
N LYS A 224 -9.55 -9.37 9.56
CA LYS A 224 -8.19 -9.92 9.51
C LYS A 224 -7.64 -9.93 8.09
N HIS A 225 -8.42 -10.44 7.13
CA HIS A 225 -8.02 -10.49 5.72
C HIS A 225 -7.66 -9.10 5.18
N CYS A 226 -8.43 -8.08 5.55
CA CYS A 226 -8.16 -6.70 5.14
C CYS A 226 -6.81 -6.19 5.68
N TYR A 227 -6.56 -6.40 6.98
CA TYR A 227 -5.34 -5.89 7.61
C TYR A 227 -4.09 -6.66 7.18
N ILE A 228 -4.23 -7.94 6.80
CA ILE A 228 -3.18 -8.67 6.11
C ILE A 228 -2.86 -7.99 4.76
N ALA A 229 -3.87 -7.72 3.94
CA ALA A 229 -3.67 -7.08 2.64
C ALA A 229 -3.04 -5.69 2.74
N ILE A 230 -3.47 -4.87 3.71
CA ILE A 230 -2.89 -3.54 3.96
C ILE A 230 -1.42 -3.68 4.40
N GLY A 231 -1.11 -4.62 5.30
CA GLY A 231 0.26 -4.90 5.69
C GLY A 231 1.14 -5.29 4.50
N LEU A 232 0.64 -6.17 3.62
CA LEU A 232 1.36 -6.58 2.40
C LEU A 232 1.54 -5.42 1.41
N PHE A 233 0.56 -4.52 1.30
CA PHE A 233 0.67 -3.31 0.47
C PHE A 233 1.83 -2.42 0.93
N TYR A 234 1.94 -2.12 2.23
CA TYR A 234 3.09 -1.35 2.71
C TYR A 234 4.40 -2.15 2.71
N GLY A 235 4.34 -3.47 2.92
CA GLY A 235 5.51 -4.34 2.73
C GLY A 235 6.09 -4.23 1.32
N LEU A 236 5.22 -4.13 0.30
CA LEU A 236 5.65 -3.94 -1.09
C LEU A 236 6.39 -2.60 -1.27
N ILE A 237 5.87 -1.52 -0.68
CA ILE A 237 6.51 -0.19 -0.70
C ILE A 237 7.88 -0.25 0.01
N ALA A 238 7.97 -0.95 1.14
CA ALA A 238 9.23 -1.10 1.87
C ALA A 238 10.30 -1.85 1.06
N MET A 239 9.90 -2.89 0.34
CA MET A 239 10.78 -3.64 -0.56
C MET A 239 11.21 -2.80 -1.76
N GLU A 240 10.31 -1.98 -2.30
CA GLU A 240 10.63 -1.01 -3.34
C GLU A 240 11.64 0.03 -2.85
N GLU A 241 11.46 0.59 -1.65
CA GLU A 241 12.39 1.54 -1.04
C GLU A 241 13.78 0.93 -0.84
N LEU A 242 13.86 -0.30 -0.33
CA LEU A 242 15.12 -1.05 -0.21
C LEU A 242 15.83 -1.17 -1.55
N ALA A 243 15.10 -1.51 -2.62
CA ALA A 243 15.67 -1.55 -3.96
C ALA A 243 16.19 -0.16 -4.34
N HIS A 244 15.38 0.90 -4.23
CA HIS A 244 15.73 2.29 -4.61
C HIS A 244 16.85 2.94 -3.79
N GLU A 245 17.06 2.59 -2.53
CA GLU A 245 18.18 3.11 -1.72
C GLU A 245 19.54 2.73 -2.31
N GLN A 246 19.61 1.58 -3.01
CA GLN A 246 20.77 1.23 -3.83
C GLN A 246 20.97 2.19 -5.04
N TYR A 247 19.93 2.95 -5.43
CA TYR A 247 19.90 3.86 -6.60
C TYR A 247 19.68 5.36 -6.27
N LYS A 248 19.71 5.78 -4.99
CA LYS A 248 19.73 7.20 -4.53
C LYS A 248 18.62 8.13 -5.09
N LYS A 249 17.34 7.77 -5.08
CA LYS A 249 16.26 8.66 -5.60
C LYS A 249 14.94 8.78 -4.79
N GLY A 250 14.75 8.06 -3.69
CA GLY A 250 13.41 7.83 -3.11
C GLY A 250 12.74 8.99 -2.34
N THR A 251 13.48 9.89 -1.68
CA THR A 251 12.88 10.72 -0.61
C THR A 251 12.30 12.07 -1.06
N GLU A 252 12.55 12.51 -2.29
CA GLU A 252 12.13 13.86 -2.74
C GLU A 252 10.62 13.99 -2.95
N LYS A 253 9.95 12.92 -3.40
CA LYS A 253 8.52 12.96 -3.76
C LYS A 253 7.65 12.12 -2.83
N HIS A 254 8.16 10.97 -2.37
CA HIS A 254 7.45 10.06 -1.48
C HIS A 254 8.10 10.09 -0.09
N PRO A 255 7.31 10.06 1.00
CA PRO A 255 7.87 9.84 2.33
C PRO A 255 8.38 8.39 2.42
N PRO A 256 9.38 8.13 3.28
CA PRO A 256 9.74 6.77 3.66
C PRO A 256 8.51 5.97 4.14
N VAL A 257 8.50 4.67 3.88
CA VAL A 257 7.35 3.78 4.11
C VAL A 257 6.91 3.79 5.56
N TYR A 258 7.86 3.84 6.50
CA TYR A 258 7.55 3.87 7.93
C TYR A 258 6.81 5.17 8.31
N ILE A 259 7.20 6.32 7.73
CA ILE A 259 6.49 7.60 7.93
C ILE A 259 5.11 7.53 7.29
N ARG A 260 5.01 7.03 6.04
CA ARG A 260 3.73 6.87 5.33
C ARG A 260 2.76 6.06 6.15
N GLN A 261 3.18 4.86 6.52
CA GLN A 261 2.35 3.87 7.19
C GLN A 261 1.93 4.32 8.58
N ASN A 262 2.83 4.88 9.38
CA ASN A 262 2.49 5.38 10.72
C ASN A 262 1.52 6.56 10.66
N THR A 263 1.73 7.48 9.71
CA THR A 263 0.83 8.62 9.52
C THR A 263 -0.56 8.14 9.10
N VAL A 264 -0.66 7.25 8.12
CA VAL A 264 -1.94 6.74 7.63
C VAL A 264 -2.67 5.95 8.69
N ARG A 265 -1.95 5.16 9.48
CA ARG A 265 -2.53 4.40 10.59
C ARG A 265 -3.10 5.29 11.68
N GLU A 266 -2.44 6.41 12.00
CA GLU A 266 -2.97 7.40 12.94
C GLU A 266 -4.27 8.02 12.41
N LEU A 267 -4.31 8.42 11.14
CA LEU A 267 -5.52 8.95 10.49
C LEU A 267 -6.65 7.91 10.50
N TYR A 268 -6.33 6.67 10.11
CA TYR A 268 -7.24 5.54 10.04
C TYR A 268 -7.84 5.18 11.40
N ALA A 269 -6.99 5.06 12.41
CA ALA A 269 -7.41 4.77 13.77
C ALA A 269 -8.24 5.91 14.35
N GLY A 270 -7.91 7.18 14.08
CA GLY A 270 -8.77 8.31 14.45
C GLY A 270 -10.18 8.18 13.89
N PHE A 271 -10.30 7.89 12.59
CA PHE A 271 -11.60 7.72 11.93
C PHE A 271 -12.41 6.53 12.50
N PHE A 272 -11.81 5.35 12.63
CA PHE A 272 -12.53 4.17 13.08
C PHE A 272 -12.72 4.08 14.60
N SER A 273 -11.82 4.66 15.40
CA SER A 273 -12.01 4.84 16.86
C SER A 273 -13.30 5.58 17.13
N ASP A 274 -13.54 6.68 16.41
CA ASP A 274 -14.75 7.50 16.56
C ASP A 274 -16.01 6.75 16.13
N ILE A 275 -15.95 6.02 15.01
CA ILE A 275 -17.10 5.26 14.47
C ILE A 275 -17.45 4.07 15.37
N LEU A 276 -16.45 3.30 15.79
CA LEU A 276 -16.62 2.07 16.56
C LEU A 276 -16.74 2.35 18.07
N LYS A 277 -16.45 3.59 18.51
CA LYS A 277 -16.38 3.99 19.91
C LYS A 277 -15.40 3.13 20.72
N ILE A 278 -14.30 2.72 20.09
CA ILE A 278 -13.22 1.96 20.72
C ILE A 278 -12.06 2.93 20.97
N PRO A 279 -11.49 3.00 22.18
CA PRO A 279 -10.32 3.84 22.45
C PRO A 279 -9.17 3.54 21.48
N TYR A 280 -8.47 4.58 21.05
CA TYR A 280 -7.35 4.49 20.10
C TYR A 280 -6.36 3.36 20.45
N ASP A 281 -5.88 3.29 21.69
CA ASP A 281 -4.89 2.28 22.10
C ASP A 281 -5.43 0.85 21.97
N ILE A 282 -6.71 0.65 22.30
CA ILE A 282 -7.39 -0.65 22.17
C ILE A 282 -7.57 -1.02 20.70
N PHE A 283 -7.90 -0.04 19.85
CA PHE A 283 -8.02 -0.23 18.41
C PHE A 283 -6.67 -0.65 17.80
N MET A 284 -5.60 0.07 18.16
CA MET A 284 -4.26 -0.20 17.67
C MET A 284 -3.76 -1.59 18.08
N GLU A 285 -4.05 -2.02 19.30
CA GLU A 285 -3.60 -3.31 19.81
C GLU A 285 -4.41 -4.49 19.24
N ASN A 286 -5.73 -4.34 19.10
CA ASN A 286 -6.62 -5.48 18.88
C ASN A 286 -7.32 -5.51 17.54
N GLU A 287 -7.51 -4.37 16.88
CA GLU A 287 -8.27 -4.30 15.63
C GLU A 287 -7.37 -4.45 14.41
N ILE A 288 -6.19 -3.83 14.43
CA ILE A 288 -5.26 -3.78 13.28
C ILE A 288 -4.02 -4.68 13.47
N GLN A 289 -4.11 -5.67 14.35
CA GLN A 289 -2.99 -6.51 14.75
C GLN A 289 -2.23 -7.12 13.57
N GLU A 290 -2.94 -7.67 12.58
CA GLU A 290 -2.33 -8.30 11.40
C GLU A 290 -1.48 -7.31 10.59
N TRP A 291 -1.93 -6.06 10.46
CA TRP A 291 -1.18 -5.00 9.78
C TRP A 291 0.13 -4.71 10.53
N TYR A 292 0.07 -4.55 11.86
CA TYR A 292 1.26 -4.28 12.68
C TYR A 292 2.29 -5.43 12.65
N VAL A 293 1.83 -6.68 12.67
CA VAL A 293 2.72 -7.85 12.59
C VAL A 293 3.47 -7.86 11.25
N ILE A 294 2.78 -7.66 10.14
CA ILE A 294 3.40 -7.70 8.82
C ILE A 294 4.41 -6.57 8.65
N GLU A 295 4.09 -5.37 9.12
CA GLU A 295 5.05 -4.26 9.17
C GLU A 295 6.33 -4.65 9.92
N SER A 296 6.16 -5.10 11.16
CA SER A 296 7.28 -5.46 12.03
C SER A 296 8.13 -6.57 11.41
N TYR A 297 7.50 -7.48 10.68
CA TYR A 297 8.17 -8.55 9.95
C TYR A 297 8.99 -8.02 8.77
N PHE A 298 8.42 -7.18 7.90
CA PHE A 298 9.16 -6.60 6.77
C PHE A 298 10.32 -5.72 7.23
N SER A 299 10.13 -4.90 8.26
CA SER A 299 11.20 -4.09 8.84
C SER A 299 12.38 -4.97 9.31
N GLN A 300 12.10 -6.08 10.01
CA GLN A 300 13.13 -6.99 10.48
C GLN A 300 13.81 -7.77 9.34
N ILE A 301 13.06 -8.19 8.33
CA ILE A 301 13.61 -8.84 7.15
C ILE A 301 14.59 -7.92 6.43
N ILE A 302 14.19 -6.66 6.22
CA ILE A 302 15.00 -5.64 5.54
C ILE A 302 16.26 -5.33 6.35
N GLU A 303 16.13 -5.13 7.67
CA GLU A 303 17.26 -4.88 8.57
C GLU A 303 18.25 -6.06 8.56
N GLU A 304 17.76 -7.29 8.66
CA GLU A 304 18.58 -8.50 8.63
C GLU A 304 19.30 -8.69 7.29
N TYR A 305 18.64 -8.38 6.18
CA TYR A 305 19.25 -8.38 4.85
C TYR A 305 20.37 -7.34 4.76
N TRP A 306 20.11 -6.11 5.21
CA TRP A 306 21.12 -5.05 5.24
C TRP A 306 22.35 -5.48 6.04
N ARG A 307 22.14 -5.97 7.26
CA ARG A 307 23.18 -6.47 8.16
C ARG A 307 24.04 -7.57 7.53
N LYS A 308 23.43 -8.49 6.79
CA LYS A 308 24.13 -9.60 6.11
C LYS A 308 24.97 -9.16 4.92
N HIS A 309 24.51 -8.16 4.16
CA HIS A 309 25.11 -7.80 2.87
C HIS A 309 25.98 -6.54 2.90
N TYR A 310 25.80 -5.66 3.88
CA TYR A 310 26.43 -4.33 3.90
C TYR A 310 27.15 -3.99 5.22
N GLY A 311 26.97 -4.78 6.28
CA GLY A 311 27.64 -4.62 7.58
C GLY A 311 26.83 -3.81 8.58
#